data_AF-A0A4Q5QUM0-F1
#
_entry.id   AF-A0A4Q5QUM0-F1
#
_cell.length_a   1.000
_cell.length_b   1.000
_cell.length_c   1.000
_cell.angle_alpha   90.00
_cell.angle_beta   90.00
_cell.angle_gamma   90.00
#
_symmetry.space_group_name_H-M   'P 1'
#
loop_
_entity.id
_entity.type
_entity.pdbx_description
1 polymer ?
#
loop_
_entity_poly.entity_id
_entity_poly.type
_entity_poly.pdbx_seq_one_letter_code
_entity_poly.pdbx_strand_id
1 'polypeptide(L)'
;AAEGVPHALRYNIRHNKVLHEQNVIVTVQFERVPFVDAAAHADIVDLGGGFSRIVLRYGFMQTADVPESLSRAEHRGKGLDLDDVSFFLGRQTIIPTALPGMVLWRERLFALMVRSAETPMEFLKLPTGRVIELGSQVEI
;
A
#
# COMPACT_ATOMS: atom_id res chain seq x y z
N ALA A 1 -11.55 -3.29 -1.92
CA ALA A 1 -11.53 -4.67 -2.44
C ALA A 1 -10.41 -5.42 -1.70
N ALA A 2 -10.74 -6.33 -0.80
CA ALA A 2 -9.77 -7.10 -0.02
C ALA A 2 -9.39 -8.45 -0.69
N GLU A 3 -9.75 -8.60 -1.97
CA GLU A 3 -9.54 -9.81 -2.75
C GLU A 3 -8.56 -9.54 -3.91
N GLY A 4 -7.68 -10.50 -4.17
CA GLY A 4 -6.68 -10.44 -5.24
C GLY A 4 -5.23 -10.51 -4.75
N VAL A 5 -4.31 -10.49 -5.72
CA VAL A 5 -2.86 -10.49 -5.50
C VAL A 5 -2.32 -9.09 -5.80
N PRO A 6 -1.61 -8.43 -4.86
CA PRO A 6 -1.04 -7.12 -5.10
C PRO A 6 -0.15 -7.08 -6.34
N HIS A 7 -0.24 -5.99 -7.10
CA HIS A 7 0.55 -5.82 -8.32
C HIS A 7 2.06 -5.82 -8.04
N ALA A 8 2.47 -5.23 -6.91
CA ALA A 8 3.86 -5.23 -6.43
C ALA A 8 4.41 -6.65 -6.26
N LEU A 9 3.64 -7.56 -5.66
CA LEU A 9 4.05 -8.95 -5.48
C LEU A 9 4.22 -9.67 -6.83
N ARG A 10 3.28 -9.46 -7.76
CA ARG A 10 3.37 -10.04 -9.11
C ARG A 10 4.62 -9.56 -9.85
N TYR A 11 4.96 -8.28 -9.75
CA TYR A 11 6.18 -7.74 -10.36
C TYR A 11 7.45 -8.26 -9.71
N ASN A 12 7.49 -8.30 -8.37
CA ASN A 12 8.63 -8.84 -7.63
C ASN A 12 8.93 -10.29 -8.08
N ILE A 13 7.91 -11.15 -8.14
CA ILE A 13 8.07 -12.53 -8.60
C ILE A 13 8.48 -12.59 -10.07
N ARG A 14 7.89 -11.76 -10.95
CA ARG A 14 8.22 -11.75 -12.39
C ARG A 14 9.69 -11.38 -12.65
N HIS A 15 10.22 -10.39 -11.94
CA HIS A 15 11.53 -9.82 -12.22
C HIS A 15 12.63 -10.40 -11.33
N ASN A 16 12.41 -10.44 -10.02
CA ASN A 16 13.39 -10.93 -9.06
C ASN A 16 13.37 -12.45 -8.95
N LYS A 17 12.22 -13.09 -9.21
CA LYS A 17 12.00 -14.54 -9.04
C LYS A 17 12.34 -15.02 -7.61
N VAL A 18 12.15 -14.13 -6.65
CA VAL A 18 12.37 -14.36 -5.22
C VAL A 18 11.04 -14.18 -4.49
N LEU A 19 10.84 -14.95 -3.43
CA LEU A 19 9.76 -14.79 -2.48
C LEU A 19 10.37 -14.92 -1.07
N HIS A 20 9.94 -14.08 -0.14
CA HIS A 20 10.38 -14.18 1.24
C HIS A 20 9.70 -15.39 1.91
N GLU A 21 10.28 -15.90 3.00
CA GLU A 21 9.66 -16.98 3.77
C GLU A 21 8.33 -16.52 4.40
N GLN A 22 8.26 -15.27 4.83
CA GLN A 22 7.06 -14.64 5.36
C GLN A 22 6.64 -13.46 4.48
N ASN A 23 5.38 -13.47 4.03
CA ASN A 23 4.80 -12.46 3.16
C ASN A 23 3.49 -11.96 3.75
N VAL A 24 3.42 -10.65 4.01
CA VAL A 24 2.24 -10.01 4.58
C VAL A 24 1.59 -9.13 3.52
N ILE A 25 0.34 -9.45 3.16
CA ILE A 25 -0.46 -8.64 2.26
C ILE A 25 -1.26 -7.65 3.11
N VAL A 26 -0.84 -6.39 3.10
CA VAL A 26 -1.50 -5.32 3.85
C VAL A 26 -2.47 -4.55 2.95
N THR A 27 -3.70 -4.39 3.41
CA THR A 27 -4.71 -3.51 2.80
C THR A 27 -5.06 -2.41 3.79
N VAL A 28 -4.90 -1.16 3.38
CA VAL A 28 -5.33 0.00 4.18
C VAL A 28 -6.69 0.48 3.67
N GLN A 29 -7.67 0.53 4.55
CA GLN A 29 -9.03 0.94 4.25
C GLN A 29 -9.45 2.11 5.12
N PHE A 30 -9.94 3.18 4.49
CA PHE A 30 -10.56 4.30 5.19
C PHE A 30 -12.07 4.13 5.25
N GLU A 31 -12.60 4.12 6.46
CA GLU A 31 -14.02 4.00 6.75
C GLU A 31 -14.69 5.38 6.80
N ARG A 32 -16.01 5.41 6.56
CA ARG A 32 -16.80 6.65 6.55
C ARG A 32 -17.16 7.19 7.95
N VAL A 33 -16.49 6.68 8.98
CA VAL A 33 -16.63 7.10 10.38
C VAL A 33 -15.41 7.92 10.79
N PRO A 34 -15.53 8.85 11.75
CA PRO A 34 -14.41 9.71 12.11
C PRO A 34 -13.25 8.92 12.73
N PHE A 35 -13.56 7.93 13.57
CA PHE A 35 -12.61 7.03 14.22
C PHE A 35 -13.14 5.60 14.20
N VAL A 36 -12.25 4.64 14.01
CA VAL A 36 -12.53 3.20 14.09
C VAL A 36 -12.11 2.69 15.47
N ASP A 37 -12.93 1.80 16.06
CA ASP A 37 -12.63 1.18 17.34
C ASP A 37 -11.38 0.29 17.27
N ALA A 38 -10.60 0.26 18.34
CA ALA A 38 -9.35 -0.53 18.41
C ALA A 38 -9.56 -2.03 18.13
N ALA A 39 -10.74 -2.57 18.41
CA ALA A 39 -11.09 -3.96 18.12
C ALA A 39 -11.24 -4.24 16.62
N ALA A 40 -11.76 -3.27 15.87
CA ALA A 40 -12.01 -3.37 14.41
C ALA A 40 -10.85 -2.78 13.58
N HIS A 41 -9.82 -2.23 14.23
CA HIS A 41 -8.67 -1.58 13.59
C HIS A 41 -7.87 -2.51 12.68
N ALA A 42 -7.78 -3.79 13.03
CA ALA A 42 -6.96 -4.76 12.30
C ALA A 42 -7.63 -6.15 12.25
N ASP A 43 -7.88 -6.62 11.03
CA ASP A 43 -8.31 -7.98 10.74
C ASP A 43 -7.14 -8.77 10.16
N ILE A 44 -6.75 -9.89 10.79
CA ILE A 44 -5.63 -10.73 10.37
C ILE A 44 -6.15 -12.10 9.95
N VAL A 45 -5.74 -12.55 8.77
CA VAL A 45 -6.08 -13.87 8.22
C VAL A 45 -4.80 -14.58 7.81
N ASP A 46 -4.57 -15.77 8.35
CA ASP A 46 -3.52 -16.67 7.90
C ASP A 46 -3.95 -17.35 6.60
N LEU A 47 -3.14 -17.24 5.55
CA LEU A 47 -3.40 -17.87 4.26
C LEU A 47 -2.59 -19.16 4.07
N GLY A 48 -1.68 -19.47 5.00
CA GLY A 48 -0.76 -20.61 4.90
C GLY A 48 0.42 -20.36 3.96
N GLY A 49 1.40 -21.27 3.97
CA GLY A 49 2.57 -21.20 3.09
C GLY A 49 3.42 -19.94 3.25
N GLY A 50 3.49 -19.39 4.47
CA GLY A 50 4.19 -18.14 4.75
C GLY A 50 3.40 -16.87 4.42
N PHE A 51 2.15 -16.98 3.94
CA PHE A 51 1.31 -15.82 3.62
C PHE A 51 0.34 -15.48 4.75
N SER A 52 0.21 -14.19 5.01
CA SER A 52 -0.86 -13.64 5.82
C SER A 52 -1.46 -12.42 5.12
N ARG A 53 -2.72 -12.11 5.44
CA ARG A 53 -3.41 -10.91 4.99
C ARG A 53 -3.83 -10.10 6.20
N ILE A 54 -3.54 -8.81 6.15
CA ILE A 54 -3.93 -7.85 7.19
C ILE A 54 -4.75 -6.75 6.52
N VAL A 55 -5.94 -6.50 7.05
CA VAL A 55 -6.75 -5.33 6.69
C VAL A 55 -6.68 -4.35 7.85
N LEU A 56 -6.06 -3.20 7.61
CA LEU A 56 -5.98 -2.09 8.55
C LEU A 56 -7.09 -1.09 8.22
N ARG A 57 -7.91 -0.76 9.21
CA ARG A 57 -9.04 0.15 9.06
C ARG A 57 -8.81 1.43 9.83
N TYR A 58 -8.96 2.56 9.16
CA TYR A 58 -8.85 3.89 9.75
C TYR A 58 -10.12 4.68 9.49
N GLY A 59 -10.56 5.49 10.44
CA GLY A 59 -11.58 6.50 10.24
C GLY A 59 -11.03 7.68 9.44
N PHE A 60 -11.90 8.48 8.85
CA PHE A 60 -11.49 9.60 8.00
C PHE A 60 -10.75 10.72 8.74
N MET A 61 -10.84 10.79 10.08
CA MET A 61 -10.05 11.74 10.89
C MET A 61 -8.79 11.11 11.49
N GLN A 62 -8.57 9.81 11.30
CA GLN A 62 -7.38 9.12 11.81
C GLN A 62 -6.22 9.25 10.83
N THR A 63 -5.04 9.55 11.36
CA THR A 63 -3.79 9.46 10.60
C THR A 63 -3.39 8.00 10.47
N ALA A 64 -3.18 7.52 9.24
CA ALA A 64 -2.68 6.17 9.02
C ALA A 64 -1.21 6.07 9.41
N ASP A 65 -0.89 5.07 10.23
CA ASP A 65 0.46 4.71 10.61
C ASP A 65 0.59 3.20 10.46
N VAL A 66 1.04 2.78 9.28
CA VAL A 66 1.09 1.36 8.93
C VAL A 66 2.13 0.62 9.79
N PRO A 67 3.38 1.09 9.96
CA PRO A 67 4.35 0.42 10.81
C PRO A 67 3.85 0.27 12.25
N GLU A 68 3.31 1.34 12.85
CA GLU A 68 2.77 1.26 14.21
C GLU A 68 1.61 0.26 14.30
N SER A 69 0.70 0.27 13.32
CA SER A 69 -0.45 -0.63 13.30
C SER A 69 -0.04 -2.08 13.12
N LEU A 70 1.01 -2.36 12.34
CA LEU A 70 1.58 -3.70 12.21
C LEU A 70 2.21 -4.16 13.52
N SER A 71 2.99 -3.32 14.22
CA SER A 71 3.56 -3.66 15.53
C SER A 71 2.50 -4.01 16.58
N ARG A 72 1.36 -3.30 16.54
CA ARG A 72 0.21 -3.59 17.41
C ARG A 72 -0.50 -4.89 17.00
N ALA A 73 -0.63 -5.16 15.70
CA ALA A 73 -1.24 -6.36 15.16
C ALA A 73 -0.40 -7.61 15.42
N GLU A 74 0.93 -7.48 15.42
CA GLU A 74 1.89 -8.55 15.71
C GLU A 74 1.69 -9.27 17.04
N HIS A 75 1.22 -8.55 18.07
CA HIS A 75 0.87 -9.13 19.37
C HIS A 75 -0.17 -10.26 19.26
N ARG A 76 -0.81 -10.44 18.08
CA ARG A 76 -1.87 -11.42 17.84
C ARG A 76 -1.49 -12.61 16.96
N GLY A 77 -0.24 -12.84 16.53
CA GLY A 77 0.01 -14.18 15.95
C GLY A 77 1.32 -14.63 15.31
N LYS A 78 2.27 -13.78 14.83
CA LYS A 78 3.40 -14.32 14.02
C LYS A 78 4.80 -13.67 14.14
N GLY A 79 5.02 -12.65 14.96
CA GLY A 79 6.37 -12.07 15.16
C GLY A 79 7.04 -11.59 13.86
N LEU A 80 6.54 -10.48 13.32
CA LEU A 80 7.13 -9.67 12.26
C LEU A 80 8.09 -8.62 12.85
N ASP A 81 9.38 -8.90 12.93
CA ASP A 81 10.34 -7.86 13.30
C ASP A 81 10.33 -6.72 12.26
N LEU A 82 9.70 -5.58 12.60
CA LEU A 82 9.60 -4.42 11.72
C LEU A 82 10.98 -3.84 11.36
N ASP A 83 12.03 -4.20 12.08
CA ASP A 83 13.39 -3.84 11.71
C ASP A 83 13.96 -4.63 10.54
N ASP A 84 13.43 -5.82 10.26
CA ASP A 84 13.82 -6.70 9.14
C ASP A 84 12.78 -6.74 8.01
N VAL A 85 11.62 -6.08 8.19
CA VAL A 85 10.56 -6.04 7.17
C VAL A 85 10.89 -5.05 6.05
N SER A 86 10.80 -5.54 4.81
CA SER A 86 10.82 -4.71 3.59
C SER A 86 9.40 -4.44 3.08
N PHE A 87 9.07 -3.17 2.84
CA PHE A 87 7.78 -2.74 2.34
C PHE A 87 7.79 -2.65 0.80
N PHE A 88 6.95 -3.42 0.13
CA PHE A 88 6.78 -3.36 -1.32
C PHE A 88 5.50 -2.60 -1.67
N LEU A 89 5.65 -1.42 -2.26
CA LEU A 89 4.54 -0.58 -2.67
C LEU A 89 4.43 -0.56 -4.20
N GLY A 90 3.24 -0.86 -4.72
CA GLY A 90 2.96 -0.66 -6.14
C GLY A 90 2.63 0.81 -6.39
N ARG A 91 3.35 1.47 -7.30
CA ARG A 91 3.07 2.85 -7.68
C ARG A 91 2.61 2.92 -9.13
N GLN A 92 1.49 3.58 -9.38
CA GLN A 92 1.05 3.91 -10.73
C GLN A 92 1.44 5.34 -11.04
N THR A 93 2.35 5.53 -12.00
CA THR A 93 2.71 6.86 -12.48
C THR A 93 1.83 7.18 -13.67
N ILE A 94 1.04 8.24 -13.55
CA ILE A 94 0.19 8.75 -14.62
C ILE A 94 1.05 9.54 -15.60
N ILE A 95 0.98 9.18 -16.88
CA ILE A 95 1.68 9.87 -17.98
C ILE A 95 0.62 10.39 -18.98
N PRO A 96 0.73 11.66 -19.42
CA PRO A 96 -0.20 12.22 -20.40
C PRO A 96 0.00 11.57 -21.79
N THR A 97 -1.10 11.29 -22.48
CA THR A 97 -1.10 10.63 -23.79
C THR A 97 -1.71 11.52 -24.86
N ALA A 98 -1.25 11.40 -26.11
CA ALA A 98 -1.82 12.15 -27.24
C ALA A 98 -3.15 11.56 -27.78
N LEU A 99 -3.73 10.58 -27.08
CA LEU A 99 -4.96 9.90 -27.49
C LEU A 99 -6.19 10.79 -27.25
N PRO A 100 -7.29 10.62 -28.01
CA PRO A 100 -8.48 11.45 -27.84
C PRO A 100 -9.12 11.26 -26.46
N GLY A 101 -9.07 12.29 -25.62
CA GLY A 101 -9.66 12.27 -24.28
C GLY A 101 -9.80 13.67 -23.69
N MET A 102 -8.83 14.11 -22.91
CA MET A 102 -8.83 15.41 -22.24
C MET A 102 -8.07 16.45 -23.08
N VAL A 103 -8.43 17.73 -22.99
CA VAL A 103 -7.62 18.78 -23.65
C VAL A 103 -6.26 18.92 -22.94
N LEU A 104 -5.18 19.01 -23.73
CA LEU A 104 -3.78 18.92 -23.27
C LEU A 104 -3.42 19.82 -22.07
N TRP A 105 -4.01 21.00 -21.94
CA TRP A 105 -3.73 21.88 -20.80
C TRP A 105 -4.30 21.33 -19.47
N ARG A 106 -5.43 20.63 -19.50
CA ARG A 106 -6.01 19.96 -18.32
C ARG A 106 -5.18 18.75 -17.93
N GLU A 107 -4.64 18.00 -18.89
CA GLU A 107 -3.72 16.89 -18.61
C GLU A 107 -2.46 17.40 -17.92
N ARG A 108 -1.89 18.51 -18.40
CA ARG A 108 -0.73 19.16 -17.76
C ARG A 108 -1.04 19.63 -16.33
N LEU A 109 -2.20 20.26 -16.12
CA LEU A 109 -2.62 20.70 -14.78
C LEU A 109 -2.82 19.49 -13.85
N PHE A 110 -3.49 18.44 -14.32
CA PHE A 110 -3.70 17.21 -13.56
C PHE A 110 -2.37 16.53 -13.20
N ALA A 111 -1.47 16.40 -14.18
CA ALA A 111 -0.14 15.85 -13.94
C ALA A 111 0.66 16.67 -12.93
N LEU A 112 0.52 18.00 -12.92
CA LEU A 112 1.14 18.87 -11.92
C LEU A 112 0.54 18.64 -10.53
N MET A 113 -0.79 18.58 -10.40
CA MET A 113 -1.46 18.31 -9.12
C MET A 113 -1.06 16.95 -8.53
N VAL A 114 -1.03 15.90 -9.35
CA VAL A 114 -0.65 14.54 -8.92
C VAL A 114 0.82 14.49 -8.50
N ARG A 115 1.71 15.21 -9.18
CA ARG A 115 3.13 15.30 -8.79
C ARG A 115 3.35 16.03 -7.47
N SER A 116 2.48 16.99 -7.15
CA SER A 116 2.53 17.78 -5.91
C SER A 116 1.74 17.16 -4.76
N ALA A 117 1.00 16.08 -5.00
CA ALA A 117 0.27 15.38 -3.96
C ALA A 117 1.23 14.60 -3.05
N GLU A 118 0.86 14.49 -1.78
CA GLU A 118 1.58 13.65 -0.82
C GLU A 118 1.71 12.21 -1.36
N THR A 119 2.90 11.64 -1.24
CA THR A 119 3.13 10.29 -1.74
C THR A 119 2.42 9.28 -0.84
N PRO A 120 1.96 8.12 -1.37
CA PRO A 120 1.38 7.09 -0.52
C PRO A 120 2.34 6.58 0.57
N MET A 121 3.66 6.65 0.34
CA MET A 121 4.67 6.32 1.34
C MET A 121 4.61 7.26 2.54
N GLU A 122 4.58 8.58 2.29
CA GLU A 122 4.50 9.60 3.34
C GLU A 122 3.15 9.53 4.06
N PHE A 123 2.07 9.43 3.30
CA PHE A 123 0.71 9.34 3.83
C PHE A 123 0.50 8.12 4.75
N LEU A 124 1.14 6.99 4.45
CA LEU A 124 1.10 5.77 5.26
C LEU A 124 2.24 5.67 6.28
N LYS A 125 3.10 6.70 6.35
CA LYS A 125 4.29 6.80 7.20
C LYS A 125 5.26 5.63 7.09
N LEU A 126 5.47 5.13 5.87
CA LEU A 126 6.41 4.04 5.65
C LEU A 126 7.86 4.52 5.80
N PRO A 127 8.76 3.72 6.40
CA PRO A 127 10.16 4.09 6.60
C PRO A 127 10.91 4.13 5.26
N THR A 128 11.39 5.30 4.86
CA THR A 128 11.99 5.56 3.54
C THR A 128 13.16 4.64 3.17
N GLY A 129 13.93 4.17 4.16
CA GLY A 129 15.05 3.24 3.95
C GLY A 129 14.66 1.77 3.73
N ARG A 130 13.38 1.42 3.92
CA ARG A 130 12.87 0.04 3.80
C ARG A 130 11.69 -0.09 2.83
N VAL A 131 11.46 0.93 2.00
CA VAL A 131 10.39 0.90 0.99
C VAL A 131 10.99 0.70 -0.40
N ILE A 132 10.44 -0.28 -1.11
CA ILE A 132 10.72 -0.55 -2.51
C ILE A 132 9.46 -0.20 -3.30
N GLU A 133 9.51 0.90 -4.05
CA GLU A 133 8.46 1.26 -5.00
C GLU A 133 8.62 0.47 -6.30
N LEU A 134 7.63 -0.36 -6.62
CA LEU A 134 7.53 -1.06 -7.90
C LEU A 134 6.57 -0.27 -8.80
N GLY A 135 7.17 0.61 -9.62
CA GLY A 135 6.45 1.51 -10.51
C GLY A 135 5.94 0.83 -11.78
N SER A 136 4.68 1.11 -12.15
CA SER A 136 4.14 0.87 -13.49
C SER A 136 3.62 2.17 -14.07
N GLN A 137 3.88 2.42 -15.35
CA GLN A 137 3.35 3.60 -16.04
C GLN A 137 1.92 3.32 -16.52
N VAL A 138 1.02 4.26 -16.29
CA VAL A 138 -0.36 4.23 -16.77
C VAL A 138 -0.59 5.48 -17.63
N GLU A 139 -0.98 5.25 -18.87
CA GLU A 139 -1.36 6.28 -19.83
C GLU A 139 -2.82 6.71 -19.58
N ILE A 140 -3.07 8.01 -19.57
CA ILE A 140 -4.41 8.63 -19.54
C ILE A 140 -4.61 9.47 -20.79
#